data_AF-A0A961X1B1-F1
#
_entry.id   AF-A0A961X1B1-F1
#
_cell.length_a   1.000
_cell.length_b   1.000
_cell.length_c   1.000
_cell.angle_alpha   90.00
_cell.angle_beta   90.00
_cell.angle_gamma   90.00
#
_symmetry.space_group_name_H-M   'P 1'
#
loop_
_entity.id
_entity.type
_entity.pdbx_description
1 polymer ?
#
loop_
_entity_poly.entity_id
_entity_poly.type
_entity_poly.pdbx_seq_one_letter_code
_entity_poly.pdbx_strand_id
1 'polypeptide(L)' 'KPSIANEDPYDAGWMVVLKPADWAGAKAALTPGADVAPKYEAKMAADGFAGCAG' A
#
# COMPACT_ATOMS: atom_id res chain seq x y z
N LYS A 1 3.21 8.19 -17.46
CA LYS A 1 1.99 7.51 -17.95
C LYS A 1 1.15 7.16 -16.71
N PRO A 2 -0.10 7.64 -16.57
CA PRO A 2 -0.87 7.43 -15.34
C PRO A 2 -1.07 5.95 -14.96
N SER A 3 -1.11 5.05 -15.95
CA SER A 3 -1.28 3.62 -15.72
C SER A 3 -0.11 2.93 -15.01
N ILE A 4 1.04 3.61 -14.83
CA ILE A 4 2.18 3.02 -14.10
C ILE A 4 1.82 2.65 -12.66
N ALA A 5 0.88 3.39 -12.05
CA ALA A 5 0.36 3.09 -10.71
C ALA A 5 -0.38 1.74 -10.64
N ASN A 6 -0.84 1.22 -11.78
CA ASN A 6 -1.48 -0.10 -11.87
C ASN A 6 -0.50 -1.18 -12.35
N GLU A 7 0.38 -0.83 -13.30
CA GLU A 7 1.33 -1.75 -13.93
C GLU A 7 2.49 -2.14 -12.97
N ASP A 8 2.96 -1.18 -12.18
CA ASP A 8 4.05 -1.36 -11.23
C ASP A 8 3.85 -0.45 -10.00
N PRO A 9 2.86 -0.74 -9.15
CA PRO A 9 2.44 0.14 -8.05
C PRO A 9 3.51 0.41 -7.00
N TYR A 10 4.48 -0.50 -6.83
CA TYR A 10 5.39 -0.50 -5.70
C TYR A 10 6.85 -0.18 -6.06
N ASP A 11 7.27 -0.36 -7.32
CA ASP A 11 8.60 0.05 -7.76
C ASP A 11 8.55 1.35 -8.58
N ALA A 12 8.17 1.31 -9.86
CA ALA A 12 8.16 2.50 -10.71
C ALA A 12 6.99 3.46 -10.44
N GLY A 13 5.90 2.98 -9.81
CA GLY A 13 4.64 3.69 -9.61
C GLY A 13 4.54 4.55 -8.35
N TRP A 14 5.65 4.85 -7.67
CA TRP A 14 5.64 5.72 -6.50
C TRP A 14 5.06 7.11 -6.83
N MET A 15 4.30 7.68 -5.89
CA MET A 15 3.60 8.95 -6.11
C MET A 15 4.35 10.17 -5.56
N VAL A 16 4.99 10.02 -4.40
CA VAL A 16 5.68 11.13 -3.72
C VAL A 16 6.90 10.62 -2.96
N VAL A 17 7.93 11.47 -2.88
CA VAL A 17 9.07 11.30 -1.97
C VAL A 17 8.92 12.32 -0.85
N LEU A 18 8.88 11.86 0.39
CA LEU A 18 8.64 12.69 1.58
C LEU A 18 9.91 12.77 2.44
N LYS A 19 10.09 13.90 3.12
CA LYS A 19 11.13 14.09 4.16
C LYS A 19 10.47 14.43 5.50
N PRO A 20 10.15 13.43 6.34
CA PRO A 20 9.62 13.68 7.67
C PRO A 20 10.61 14.47 8.53
N ALA A 21 10.09 15.36 9.38
CA ALA A 21 10.91 16.11 10.34
C ALA A 21 11.53 15.17 11.41
N ASP A 22 10.79 14.14 11.81
CA ASP A 22 11.25 13.04 12.66
C ASP A 22 10.99 11.70 11.95
N TRP A 23 12.06 11.09 11.43
CA TRP A 23 11.98 9.81 10.76
C TRP A 23 11.73 8.64 11.72
N ALA A 24 12.32 8.67 12.92
CA ALA A 24 12.20 7.58 13.87
C ALA A 24 10.77 7.44 14.38
N GLY A 25 10.16 8.57 14.77
CA GLY A 25 8.75 8.60 15.18
C GLY A 25 7.80 8.23 14.05
N ALA A 26 8.00 8.79 12.84
CA ALA A 26 7.17 8.47 11.69
C ALA A 26 7.23 6.98 11.32
N LYS A 27 8.44 6.39 11.28
CA LYS A 27 8.62 4.97 10.95
C LYS A 27 8.01 4.05 12.02
N ALA A 28 8.14 4.40 13.31
CA ALA A 28 7.59 3.61 14.41
C ALA A 28 6.05 3.56 14.41
N ALA A 29 5.40 4.57 13.83
CA ALA A 29 3.95 4.63 13.70
C ALA A 29 3.39 3.83 12.50
N LEU A 30 4.24 3.31 11.61
CA LEU A 30 3.81 2.52 10.45
C LEU A 30 3.53 1.06 10.85
N THR A 31 2.47 0.49 10.31
CA THR A 31 2.16 -0.93 10.47
C THR A 31 3.04 -1.77 9.53
N PRO A 32 3.76 -2.79 10.02
CA PRO A 32 4.51 -3.72 9.17
C PRO A 32 3.60 -4.45 8.19
N GLY A 33 4.08 -4.68 6.96
CA GLY A 33 3.28 -5.32 5.91
C GLY A 33 2.73 -6.70 6.28
N ALA A 34 3.51 -7.49 7.04
CA ALA A 34 3.09 -8.79 7.54
C ALA A 34 1.85 -8.73 8.46
N ASP A 35 1.65 -7.61 9.15
CA ASP A 35 0.51 -7.40 10.06
C ASP A 35 -0.73 -6.83 9.34
N VAL A 36 -0.56 -6.38 8.09
CA VAL A 36 -1.62 -5.76 7.28
C VAL A 36 -2.22 -6.75 6.28
N ALA A 37 -1.40 -7.57 5.61
CA ALA A 37 -1.86 -8.40 4.49
C ALA A 37 -3.10 -9.26 4.82
N PRO A 38 -3.15 -10.04 5.93
CA PRO A 38 -4.31 -10.87 6.24
C PRO A 38 -5.58 -10.05 6.53
N LYS A 39 -5.43 -8.88 7.17
CA LYS A 39 -6.56 -7.99 7.50
C LYS A 39 -7.12 -7.32 6.25
N TYR A 40 -6.23 -6.94 5.33
CA TYR A 40 -6.61 -6.32 4.08
C TYR A 40 -7.34 -7.31 3.17
N GLU A 41 -6.86 -8.55 3.06
CA GLU A 41 -7.53 -9.65 2.34
C GLU A 41 -8.93 -9.94 2.91
N ALA A 42 -9.05 -10.05 4.24
CA ALA A 42 -10.35 -10.25 4.89
C ALA A 42 -11.33 -9.10 4.60
N LYS A 43 -10.84 -7.85 4.58
CA LYS A 43 -11.65 -6.68 4.22
C LYS A 43 -12.09 -6.73 2.76
N MET A 44 -11.19 -7.04 1.83
CA MET A 44 -11.53 -7.18 0.41
C MET A 44 -12.61 -8.26 0.20
N ALA A 45 -12.50 -9.40 0.88
CA ALA A 45 -13.52 -10.44 0.83
C ALA A 45 -14.87 -9.96 1.41
N ALA A 46 -14.86 -9.25 2.54
CA ALA A 46 -16.07 -8.69 3.15
C ALA A 46 -16.74 -7.62 2.27
N ASP A 47 -15.95 -6.88 1.50
CA ASP A 47 -16.44 -5.88 0.54
C ASP A 47 -16.89 -6.47 -0.79
N GLY A 48 -16.75 -7.79 -0.98
CA GLY A 48 -17.02 -8.45 -2.25
C GLY A 48 -16.08 -8.00 -3.37
N PHE A 49 -14.88 -7.50 -3.03
CA PHE A 49 -13.89 -7.08 -4.00
C PHE A 49 -13.24 -8.31 -4.65
N ALA A 50 -13.50 -8.52 -5.93
CA ALA A 50 -13.04 -9.70 -6.69
C ALA A 50 -11.53 -9.70 -7.00
N GLY A 51 -10.78 -8.68 -6.58
CA GLY A 51 -9.38 -8.50 -6.94
C GLY A 51 -9.20 -7.80 -8.30
N CYS A 52 -7.94 -7.66 -8.72
CA CYS A 52 -7.56 -6.98 -9.97
C CYS A 52 -7.58 -7.89 -11.22
N ALA A 53 -8.12 -9.12 -11.12
CA ALA A 53 -8.12 -10.11 -12.20
C ALA A 53 -9.47 -10.22 -12.94
N GLY A 54 -10.34 -9.22 -12.79
CA GLY A 54 -11.61 -9.11 -13.52
C GLY A 54 -11.46 -8.61 -14.95
#